data_AF-A0A0Q7BRE6-F1
#
_entry.id   AF-A0A0Q7BRE6-F1
#
_cell.length_a   1.000
_cell.length_b   1.000
_cell.length_c   1.000
_cell.angle_alpha   90.00
_cell.angle_beta   90.00
_cell.angle_gamma   90.00
#
_symmetry.space_group_name_H-M   'P 1'
#
loop_
_entity.id
_entity.type
_entity.pdbx_description
1 polymer ?
#
loop_
_entity_poly.entity_id
_entity_poly.type
_entity_poly.pdbx_seq_one_letter_code
_entity_poly.pdbx_strand_id
1 'polypeptide(L)'
;MPDESDTETPSAYPIWDQPPALGRRGMILAVVIPVLIAAAAFGVVTLVSEGTDTAATVIKVPTGDWIPGQPTGSEAIQGTLAVNAQHCVYLKNPSGEIWPVWPAGFRARLDAEGKVSLYDGKDHLVARDGEGVQARGIFTTPDNFSGETCLPAEDEVAVVQSEVTRVG
;
A
#
# COMPACT_ATOMS: atom_id res chain seq x y z
N MET A 1 -72.51 -41.24 -42.26
CA MET A 1 -71.81 -40.71 -41.07
C MET A 1 -70.63 -39.88 -41.59
N PRO A 2 -70.43 -38.67 -41.04
CA PRO A 2 -69.52 -37.65 -41.56
C PRO A 2 -68.11 -37.84 -41.02
N ASP A 3 -67.13 -37.28 -41.73
CA ASP A 3 -65.83 -36.82 -41.19
C ASP A 3 -65.63 -35.43 -41.84
N GLU A 4 -65.83 -34.31 -41.14
CA GLU A 4 -64.93 -33.66 -40.15
C GLU A 4 -63.53 -33.40 -40.76
N SER A 5 -63.26 -32.13 -41.15
CA SER A 5 -62.42 -31.14 -40.43
C SER A 5 -60.91 -31.40 -40.63
N ASP A 6 -59.95 -30.48 -40.60
CA ASP A 6 -59.82 -29.04 -40.69
C ASP A 6 -58.32 -28.79 -41.03
N THR A 7 -58.02 -27.62 -41.58
CA THR A 7 -56.85 -26.75 -41.30
C THR A 7 -55.52 -27.36 -40.81
N GLU A 8 -54.41 -27.04 -41.51
CA GLU A 8 -53.18 -26.39 -40.95
C GLU A 8 -51.99 -26.58 -41.92
N THR A 9 -51.47 -25.48 -42.50
CA THR A 9 -50.14 -25.49 -43.14
C THR A 9 -49.24 -24.55 -42.35
N PRO A 10 -48.16 -25.04 -41.72
CA PRO A 10 -47.35 -24.27 -40.79
C PRO A 10 -46.49 -23.24 -41.52
N SER A 11 -46.44 -22.04 -40.96
CA SER A 11 -45.48 -21.00 -41.29
C SER A 11 -44.04 -21.48 -41.01
N ALA A 12 -43.26 -21.72 -42.06
CA ALA A 12 -41.84 -22.02 -41.94
C ALA A 12 -41.05 -21.10 -42.87
N TYR A 13 -40.83 -19.85 -42.45
CA TYR A 13 -39.72 -19.07 -42.99
C TYR A 13 -38.47 -19.40 -42.17
N PRO A 14 -37.39 -19.91 -42.80
CA PRO A 14 -36.17 -20.22 -42.09
C PRO A 14 -35.49 -18.93 -41.60
N ILE A 15 -35.31 -18.81 -40.29
CA ILE A 15 -34.62 -17.70 -39.60
C ILE A 15 -33.12 -17.62 -39.93
N TRP A 16 -32.60 -18.56 -40.71
CA TRP A 16 -31.17 -18.79 -40.94
C TRP A 16 -30.61 -18.14 -42.22
N ASP A 17 -31.47 -17.58 -43.09
CA ASP A 17 -31.07 -16.96 -44.37
C ASP A 17 -31.10 -15.42 -44.35
N GLN A 18 -30.82 -14.78 -43.21
CA GLN A 18 -30.66 -13.33 -43.21
C GLN A 18 -29.30 -12.95 -43.80
N PRO A 19 -29.24 -12.23 -44.94
CA PRO A 19 -27.99 -11.65 -45.40
C PRO A 19 -27.49 -10.65 -44.33
N PRO A 20 -26.18 -10.59 -44.05
CA PRO A 20 -25.66 -9.64 -43.08
C PRO A 20 -26.04 -8.22 -43.50
N ALA A 21 -26.83 -7.53 -42.67
CA ALA A 21 -27.37 -6.19 -42.94
C ALA A 21 -26.28 -5.10 -43.05
N LEU A 22 -25.01 -5.46 -42.82
CA LEU A 22 -23.88 -4.55 -42.84
C LEU A 22 -22.90 -5.02 -43.92
N GLY A 23 -22.82 -4.25 -45.01
CA GLY A 23 -21.76 -4.43 -46.01
C GLY A 23 -20.37 -4.31 -45.38
N ARG A 24 -19.33 -4.73 -46.11
CA ARG A 24 -17.91 -4.83 -45.67
C ARG A 24 -17.40 -3.60 -44.86
N ARG A 25 -17.91 -2.40 -45.14
CA ARG A 25 -17.58 -1.15 -44.43
C ARG A 25 -18.25 -1.01 -43.05
N GLY A 26 -19.46 -1.53 -42.88
CA GLY A 26 -20.19 -1.53 -41.61
C GLY A 26 -19.60 -2.52 -40.59
N MET A 27 -19.07 -3.65 -41.07
CA MET A 27 -18.36 -4.61 -40.23
C MET A 27 -17.02 -4.06 -39.72
N ILE A 28 -16.29 -3.28 -40.54
CA ILE A 28 -15.05 -2.61 -40.13
C ILE A 28 -15.34 -1.58 -39.03
N LEU A 29 -16.40 -0.77 -39.18
CA LEU A 29 -16.79 0.19 -38.14
C LEU A 29 -17.22 -0.49 -36.83
N ALA A 30 -17.96 -1.60 -36.91
CA ALA A 30 -18.43 -2.34 -35.73
C ALA A 30 -17.29 -2.98 -34.91
N VAL A 31 -16.13 -3.27 -35.52
CA VAL A 31 -14.96 -3.84 -34.83
C VAL A 31 -13.98 -2.74 -34.40
N VAL A 32 -13.73 -1.75 -35.25
CA VAL A 32 -12.71 -0.72 -35.00
C VAL A 32 -13.12 0.23 -33.87
N ILE A 33 -14.40 0.62 -33.79
CA ILE A 33 -14.89 1.53 -32.75
C ILE A 33 -14.70 0.95 -31.34
N PRO A 34 -15.15 -0.27 -31.02
CA PRO A 34 -14.94 -0.82 -29.67
C PRO A 34 -13.46 -1.09 -29.36
N VAL A 35 -12.62 -1.43 -30.34
CA VAL A 35 -11.17 -1.58 -30.14
C VAL A 35 -10.50 -0.24 -29.82
N LEU A 36 -10.88 0.84 -30.51
CA LEU A 36 -10.37 2.19 -30.23
C LEU A 36 -10.84 2.71 -28.87
N ILE A 37 -12.09 2.41 -28.46
CA ILE A 37 -12.60 2.76 -27.12
C ILE A 37 -11.85 1.98 -26.04
N ALA A 38 -11.58 0.69 -26.25
CA ALA A 38 -10.79 -0.12 -25.32
C ALA A 38 -9.34 0.40 -25.20
N ALA A 39 -8.70 0.76 -26.31
CA ALA A 39 -7.36 1.33 -26.32
C ALA A 39 -7.30 2.71 -25.63
N ALA A 40 -8.31 3.56 -25.84
CA ALA A 40 -8.42 4.84 -25.16
C ALA A 40 -8.65 4.67 -23.65
N ALA A 41 -9.48 3.70 -23.24
CA ALA A 41 -9.69 3.38 -21.83
C ALA A 41 -8.41 2.85 -21.15
N PHE A 42 -7.63 2.01 -21.83
CA PHE A 42 -6.34 1.54 -21.32
C PHE A 42 -5.28 2.65 -21.25
N GLY A 43 -5.23 3.55 -22.24
CA GLY A 43 -4.27 4.66 -22.24
C GLY A 43 -4.53 5.71 -21.14
N VAL A 44 -5.79 5.90 -20.72
CA VAL A 44 -6.11 6.80 -19.59
C VAL A 44 -5.71 6.16 -18.24
N VAL A 45 -5.80 4.83 -18.11
CA VAL A 45 -5.40 4.12 -16.88
C VAL A 45 -3.88 4.16 -16.66
N THR A 46 -3.07 4.11 -17.71
CA THR A 46 -1.61 4.22 -17.59
C THR A 46 -1.19 5.63 -17.18
N LEU A 47 -1.86 6.67 -17.69
CA LEU A 47 -1.50 8.06 -17.41
C LEU A 47 -1.89 8.51 -15.97
N VAL A 48 -2.90 7.88 -15.36
CA VAL A 48 -3.22 8.05 -13.93
C VAL A 48 -2.28 7.23 -13.03
N SER A 49 -1.70 6.14 -13.53
CA SER A 49 -0.72 5.34 -12.75
C SER A 49 0.70 5.93 -12.77
N GLU A 50 1.04 6.75 -13.76
CA GLU A 50 2.35 7.44 -13.83
C GLU A 50 2.42 8.71 -12.97
N GLY A 51 1.34 9.07 -12.27
CA GLY A 51 1.21 10.32 -11.53
C GLY A 51 1.76 10.35 -10.10
N THR A 52 2.31 9.27 -9.55
CA THR A 52 2.75 9.26 -8.13
C THR A 52 4.02 8.45 -7.86
N ASP A 53 4.99 8.46 -8.78
CA ASP A 53 6.39 8.26 -8.40
C ASP A 53 6.99 9.61 -7.99
N THR A 54 6.34 10.30 -7.06
CA THR A 54 7.00 11.36 -6.30
C THR A 54 8.03 10.65 -5.44
N ALA A 55 9.29 10.65 -5.90
CA ALA A 55 10.37 9.86 -5.34
C ALA A 55 10.41 9.99 -3.81
N ALA A 56 9.94 8.96 -3.12
CA ALA A 56 9.91 8.96 -1.67
C ALA A 56 11.35 9.07 -1.15
N THR A 57 11.62 10.08 -0.34
CA THR A 57 12.96 10.37 0.17
C THR A 57 13.27 9.42 1.31
N VAL A 58 14.39 8.69 1.22
CA VAL A 58 14.85 7.85 2.32
C VAL A 58 15.34 8.75 3.45
N ILE A 59 14.72 8.62 4.62
CA ILE A 59 15.12 9.31 5.84
C ILE A 59 15.78 8.31 6.80
N LYS A 60 16.86 8.73 7.44
CA LYS A 60 17.56 7.91 8.43
C LYS A 60 16.70 7.86 9.70
N VAL A 61 16.60 6.67 10.28
CA VAL A 61 16.03 6.49 11.62
C VAL A 61 17.14 6.01 12.56
N PRO A 62 17.09 6.36 13.86
CA PRO A 62 18.02 5.80 14.84
C PRO A 62 17.88 4.28 14.86
N THR A 63 18.99 3.57 14.75
CA THR A 63 19.03 2.10 14.79
C THR A 63 20.07 1.63 15.80
N GLY A 64 19.77 0.55 16.53
CA GLY A 64 20.70 -0.16 17.38
C GLY A 64 21.26 -1.41 16.69
N ASP A 65 22.13 -2.13 17.39
CA ASP A 65 22.77 -3.35 16.89
C ASP A 65 21.92 -4.61 17.07
N TRP A 66 20.68 -4.48 17.54
CA TRP A 66 19.83 -5.64 17.79
C TRP A 66 19.42 -6.32 16.49
N ILE A 67 19.55 -7.65 16.46
CA ILE A 67 19.11 -8.51 15.36
C ILE A 67 18.21 -9.66 15.87
N PRO A 68 17.31 -10.20 15.02
CA PRO A 68 16.46 -11.33 15.40
C PRO A 68 17.26 -12.52 15.94
N GLY A 69 16.79 -13.10 17.05
CA GLY A 69 17.44 -14.21 17.76
C GLY A 69 18.29 -13.80 18.97
N GLN A 70 18.51 -12.49 19.17
CA GLN A 70 19.11 -11.97 20.40
C GLN A 70 18.08 -11.86 21.54
N PRO A 71 18.53 -11.74 22.80
CA PRO A 71 17.63 -11.48 23.92
C PRO A 71 16.74 -10.26 23.65
N THR A 72 15.49 -10.37 24.08
CA THR A 72 14.47 -9.34 23.92
C THR A 72 14.18 -8.71 25.28
N GLY A 73 14.17 -7.38 25.34
CA GLY A 73 13.70 -6.66 26.52
C GLY A 73 12.22 -6.94 26.82
N SER A 74 11.81 -6.72 28.07
CA SER A 74 10.45 -7.05 28.52
C SER A 74 9.43 -5.92 28.31
N GLU A 75 9.90 -4.68 28.18
CA GLU A 75 9.04 -3.50 28.12
C GLU A 75 8.25 -3.45 26.81
N ALA A 76 6.96 -3.14 26.91
CA ALA A 76 6.10 -2.98 25.75
C ALA A 76 6.31 -1.60 25.13
N ILE A 77 6.68 -1.57 23.85
CA ILE A 77 6.84 -0.35 23.07
C ILE A 77 5.67 -0.30 22.08
N GLN A 78 4.72 0.58 22.31
CA GLN A 78 3.53 0.70 21.48
C GLN A 78 3.18 2.16 21.22
N GLY A 79 2.79 2.46 19.99
CA GLY A 79 2.29 3.77 19.60
C GLY A 79 1.96 3.83 18.13
N THR A 80 1.52 4.99 17.69
CA THR A 80 1.20 5.29 16.30
C THR A 80 2.40 5.94 15.63
N LEU A 81 2.80 5.43 14.46
CA LEU A 81 3.90 5.98 13.70
C LEU A 81 3.61 7.42 13.26
N ALA A 82 4.53 8.33 13.54
CA ALA A 82 4.45 9.74 13.15
C ALA A 82 5.83 10.29 12.79
N VAL A 83 5.85 11.45 12.13
CA VAL A 83 7.06 12.18 11.78
C VAL A 83 6.93 13.64 12.20
N ASN A 84 8.00 14.21 12.77
CA ASN A 84 8.01 15.61 13.17
C ASN A 84 8.47 16.55 12.04
N ALA A 85 8.51 17.86 12.31
CA ALA A 85 8.94 18.88 11.34
C ALA A 85 10.41 18.75 10.89
N GLN A 86 11.23 18.04 11.66
CA GLN A 86 12.65 17.75 11.36
C GLN A 86 12.83 16.41 10.63
N HIS A 87 11.73 15.77 10.20
CA HIS A 87 11.71 14.46 9.57
C HIS A 87 12.22 13.32 10.48
N CYS A 88 12.12 13.49 11.79
CA CYS A 88 12.44 12.46 12.76
C CYS A 88 11.20 11.63 13.08
N VAL A 89 11.37 10.31 12.98
CA VAL A 89 10.30 9.33 13.20
C VAL A 89 10.16 9.04 14.67
N TYR A 90 8.93 9.12 15.18
CA TYR A 90 8.60 8.83 16.57
C TYR A 90 7.28 8.06 16.65
N LEU A 91 6.97 7.54 17.84
CA LEU A 91 5.70 6.89 18.13
C LEU A 91 4.87 7.75 19.05
N LYS A 92 3.67 8.11 18.62
CA LYS A 92 2.70 8.82 19.44
C LYS A 92 1.87 7.83 20.26
N ASN A 93 1.78 8.02 21.56
CA ASN A 93 0.91 7.25 22.43
C ASN A 93 0.10 8.20 23.35
N PRO A 94 -0.85 7.68 24.17
CA PRO A 94 -1.62 8.52 25.08
C PRO A 94 -0.80 9.22 26.16
N SER A 95 0.38 8.69 26.49
CA SER A 95 1.30 9.22 27.50
C SER A 95 2.26 10.29 26.96
N GLY A 96 2.38 10.42 25.63
CA GLY A 96 3.29 11.34 24.98
C GLY A 96 3.93 10.78 23.72
N GLU A 97 5.18 11.18 23.48
CA GLU A 97 6.00 10.75 22.36
C GLU A 97 7.04 9.75 22.85
N ILE A 98 7.18 8.65 22.13
CA ILE A 98 8.27 7.69 22.31
C ILE A 98 9.24 7.86 21.15
N TRP A 99 10.53 7.95 21.46
CA TRP A 99 11.61 8.04 20.49
C TRP A 99 12.27 6.66 20.33
N PRO A 100 11.90 5.88 19.31
CA PRO A 100 12.41 4.53 19.15
C PRO A 100 13.81 4.54 18.54
N VAL A 101 14.68 3.71 19.09
CA VAL A 101 15.86 3.19 18.41
C VAL A 101 15.49 1.84 17.83
N TRP A 102 15.38 1.78 16.50
CA TRP A 102 14.89 0.61 15.79
C TRP A 102 15.94 -0.52 15.72
N PRO A 103 15.53 -1.77 15.40
CA PRO A 103 16.47 -2.82 15.05
C PRO A 103 17.40 -2.45 13.90
N ALA A 104 18.51 -3.17 13.79
CA ALA A 104 19.47 -2.96 12.71
C ALA A 104 18.80 -3.10 11.33
N GLY A 105 19.15 -2.18 10.41
CA GLY A 105 18.68 -2.19 9.02
C GLY A 105 17.32 -1.53 8.78
N PHE A 106 16.62 -1.09 9.83
CA PHE A 106 15.38 -0.33 9.66
C PHE A 106 15.65 1.01 8.96
N ARG A 107 14.66 1.43 8.18
CA ARG A 107 14.69 2.72 7.48
C ARG A 107 13.28 3.25 7.28
N ALA A 108 13.17 4.56 7.09
CA ALA A 108 11.91 5.18 6.75
C ALA A 108 11.99 5.91 5.40
N ARG A 109 10.84 6.06 4.77
CA ARG A 109 10.67 6.87 3.56
C ARG A 109 9.61 7.92 3.80
N LEU A 110 9.88 9.14 3.35
CA LEU A 110 8.95 10.25 3.37
C LEU A 110 8.41 10.45 1.94
N ASP A 111 7.09 10.43 1.77
CA ASP A 111 6.47 10.80 0.49
C ASP A 111 6.33 12.32 0.33
N ALA A 112 5.77 12.75 -0.80
CA ALA A 112 5.62 14.17 -1.11
C ALA A 112 4.58 14.87 -0.24
N GLU A 113 3.66 14.10 0.33
CA GLU A 113 2.64 14.55 1.27
C GLU A 113 3.18 14.65 2.71
N GLY A 114 4.46 14.32 2.93
CA GLY A 114 5.10 14.34 4.25
C GLY A 114 4.67 13.17 5.13
N LYS A 115 4.16 12.09 4.55
CA LYS A 115 3.81 10.87 5.27
C LYS A 115 4.99 9.91 5.29
N VAL A 116 5.20 9.31 6.45
CA VAL A 116 6.27 8.35 6.67
C VAL A 116 5.80 6.91 6.43
N SER A 117 6.66 6.10 5.82
CA SER A 117 6.54 4.64 5.76
C SER A 117 7.79 4.01 6.36
N LEU A 118 7.62 3.11 7.32
CA LEU A 118 8.68 2.38 8.00
C LEU A 118 8.90 1.01 7.37
N TYR A 119 10.16 0.68 7.10
CA TYR A 119 10.59 -0.57 6.50
C TYR A 119 11.60 -1.28 7.38
N ASP A 120 11.53 -2.62 7.40
CA ASP A 120 12.55 -3.45 8.04
C ASP A 120 13.83 -3.53 7.20
N GLY A 121 14.85 -4.24 7.73
CA GLY A 121 16.11 -4.48 7.01
C GLY A 121 16.02 -5.36 5.76
N LYS A 122 14.82 -5.85 5.41
CA LYS A 122 14.52 -6.65 4.22
C LYS A 122 13.57 -5.94 3.26
N ASP A 123 13.34 -4.65 3.45
CA ASP A 123 12.49 -3.80 2.61
C ASP A 123 10.99 -4.09 2.75
N HIS A 124 10.58 -4.85 3.78
CA HIS A 124 9.17 -5.07 4.05
C HIS A 124 8.57 -3.84 4.73
N LEU A 125 7.41 -3.41 4.24
CA LEU A 125 6.65 -2.34 4.87
C LEU A 125 6.10 -2.83 6.21
N VAL A 126 6.54 -2.20 7.29
CA VAL A 126 6.08 -2.46 8.65
C VAL A 126 4.82 -1.64 8.95
N ALA A 127 4.90 -0.31 8.80
CA ALA A 127 3.81 0.60 9.10
C ALA A 127 3.89 1.89 8.28
N ARG A 128 2.75 2.54 8.10
CA ARG A 128 2.60 3.88 7.53
C ARG A 128 2.25 4.89 8.61
N ASP A 129 2.40 6.17 8.28
CA ASP A 129 1.98 7.30 9.10
C ASP A 129 0.54 7.10 9.59
N GLY A 130 0.32 7.28 10.89
CA GLY A 130 -0.98 7.07 11.52
C GLY A 130 -1.33 5.62 11.86
N GLU A 131 -0.54 4.63 11.43
CA GLU A 131 -0.75 3.23 11.79
C GLU A 131 -0.08 2.88 13.13
N GLY A 132 -0.72 1.97 13.89
CA GLY A 132 -0.18 1.46 15.14
C GLY A 132 0.98 0.49 14.90
N VAL A 133 1.95 0.53 15.79
CA VAL A 133 3.03 -0.46 15.89
C VAL A 133 3.18 -0.94 17.32
N GLN A 134 3.61 -2.18 17.47
CA GLN A 134 4.01 -2.77 18.74
C GLN A 134 5.33 -3.53 18.59
N ALA A 135 6.14 -3.43 19.63
CA ALA A 135 7.39 -4.15 19.78
C ALA A 135 7.69 -4.32 21.28
N ARG A 136 8.83 -4.96 21.57
CA ARG A 136 9.38 -5.09 22.91
C ARG A 136 10.81 -4.57 22.95
N GLY A 137 11.23 -4.13 24.12
CA GLY A 137 12.56 -3.55 24.28
C GLY A 137 12.87 -3.10 25.69
N ILE A 138 13.68 -2.05 25.77
CA ILE A 138 14.07 -1.39 27.02
C ILE A 138 14.01 0.13 26.83
N PHE A 139 13.79 0.87 27.91
CA PHE A 139 13.96 2.31 27.95
C PHE A 139 15.34 2.65 28.52
N THR A 140 16.01 3.64 27.95
CA THR A 140 17.36 4.05 28.39
C THR A 140 17.65 5.51 28.08
N THR A 141 18.78 6.01 28.59
CA THR A 141 19.28 7.36 28.28
C THR A 141 19.75 7.47 26.83
N PRO A 142 19.50 8.61 26.16
CA PRO A 142 19.99 8.90 24.80
C PRO A 142 21.52 8.99 24.71
N ASP A 143 22.25 9.09 25.83
CA ASP A 143 23.72 9.17 25.87
C ASP A 143 24.41 8.01 25.12
N ASN A 144 23.77 6.84 25.09
CA ASN A 144 24.26 5.66 24.39
C ASN A 144 24.22 5.79 22.85
N PHE A 145 23.54 6.81 22.33
CA PHE A 145 23.30 7.07 20.91
C PHE A 145 23.81 8.46 20.50
N SER A 146 24.89 8.91 21.14
CA SER A 146 25.49 10.23 20.90
C SER A 146 25.72 10.48 19.41
N GLY A 147 25.21 11.61 18.90
CA GLY A 147 25.31 12.00 17.50
C GLY A 147 24.08 11.72 16.64
N GLU A 148 23.08 10.97 17.15
CA GLU A 148 21.79 10.82 16.47
C GLU A 148 20.92 12.07 16.67
N THR A 149 20.73 12.85 15.60
CA THR A 149 19.96 14.11 15.62
C THR A 149 18.46 13.92 15.88
N CYS A 150 17.96 12.70 15.67
CA CYS A 150 16.54 12.37 15.83
C CYS A 150 16.17 11.78 17.17
N LEU A 151 17.07 11.82 18.15
CA LEU A 151 16.79 11.46 19.53
C LEU A 151 16.76 12.71 20.42
N PRO A 152 15.91 12.73 21.46
CA PRO A 152 15.88 13.79 22.45
C PRO A 152 17.21 13.84 23.21
N ALA A 153 17.56 15.01 23.73
CA ALA A 153 18.79 15.19 24.50
C ALA A 153 18.65 14.72 25.97
N GLU A 154 17.45 14.82 26.54
CA GLU A 154 17.23 14.61 27.99
C GLU A 154 16.17 13.54 28.31
N ASP A 155 15.31 13.18 27.34
CA ASP A 155 14.24 12.20 27.56
C ASP A 155 14.68 10.76 27.26
N GLU A 156 14.05 9.79 27.91
CA GLU A 156 14.31 8.37 27.66
C GLU A 156 13.96 7.98 26.22
N VAL A 157 14.78 7.09 25.66
CA VAL A 157 14.58 6.51 24.33
C VAL A 157 14.23 5.03 24.45
N ALA A 158 13.40 4.55 23.52
CA ALA A 158 12.94 3.16 23.52
C ALA A 158 13.80 2.33 22.57
N VAL A 159 14.71 1.51 23.11
CA VAL A 159 15.53 0.61 22.30
C VAL A 159 14.73 -0.64 21.99
N VAL A 160 14.34 -0.77 20.72
CA VAL A 160 13.55 -1.90 20.23
C VAL A 160 14.44 -3.13 20.07
N GLN A 161 14.10 -4.19 20.79
CA GLN A 161 14.84 -5.45 20.85
C GLN A 161 13.94 -6.64 20.50
N SER A 162 13.02 -6.43 19.56
CA SER A 162 12.15 -7.45 19.01
C SER A 162 11.81 -7.17 17.56
N GLU A 163 11.12 -8.11 16.93
CA GLU A 163 10.39 -7.81 15.69
C GLU A 163 9.35 -6.73 15.95
N VAL A 164 9.18 -5.83 14.97
CA VAL A 164 8.18 -4.77 15.00
C VAL A 164 6.97 -5.25 14.21
N THR A 165 5.80 -5.21 14.83
CA THR A 165 4.56 -5.65 14.21
C THR A 165 3.56 -4.51 14.15
N ARG A 166 2.78 -4.45 13.07
CA ARG A 166 1.68 -3.50 12.94
C ARG A 166 0.53 -3.89 13.86
N VAL A 167 -0.08 -2.89 14.48
CA VAL A 167 -1.33 -3.03 15.25
C VAL A 167 -2.43 -2.29 14.49
N GLY A 168 -3.47 -3.03 14.13
CA GLY A 168 -4.67 -2.54 13.44
C GLY A 168 -5.89 -2.73 14.31
#